data_AF-A0A7K2S8U9-F1
#
_entry.id   AF-A0A7K2S8U9-F1
#
_cell.length_a   1.000
_cell.length_b   1.000
_cell.length_c   1.000
_cell.angle_alpha   90.00
_cell.angle_beta   90.00
_cell.angle_gamma   90.00
#
_symmetry.space_group_name_H-M   'P 1'
#
loop_
_entity.id
_entity.type
_entity.pdbx_description
1 polymer ?
#
loop_
_entity_poly.entity_id
_entity_poly.type
_entity_poly.pdbx_seq_one_letter_code
_entity_poly.pdbx_strand_id
1 'polypeptide(L)' 'APRGGNRQLKRAMFLSAFACMNADAASRTYYDRQRARGKTHTQALLRLARQRISVLFAMLRDGTFYESRTPTVTLTA' A
#
# COMPACT_ATOMS: atom_id res chain seq x y z
N ALA A 1 -3.57 -9.12 23.11
CA ALA A 1 -3.98 -8.77 21.73
C ALA A 1 -4.79 -7.48 21.78
N PRO A 2 -4.52 -6.45 20.96
CA PRO A 2 -5.33 -5.24 21.04
C PRO A 2 -6.74 -5.57 20.51
N ARG A 3 -7.69 -5.70 21.45
CA ARG A 3 -9.11 -6.04 21.24
C ARG A 3 -9.90 -4.79 20.85
N GLY A 4 -9.44 -4.07 19.84
CA GLY A 4 -10.10 -2.85 19.36
C GLY A 4 -10.05 -2.71 17.84
N GLY A 5 -11.17 -2.31 17.25
CA GLY A 5 -11.28 -1.94 15.83
C GLY A 5 -12.04 -2.93 14.95
N ASN A 6 -12.77 -2.39 13.96
CA ASN A 6 -13.64 -3.14 13.05
C ASN A 6 -12.86 -4.22 12.26
N ARG A 7 -13.24 -5.49 12.46
CA ARG A 7 -12.59 -6.66 11.84
C ARG A 7 -12.86 -6.75 10.34
N GLN A 8 -14.04 -6.33 9.88
CA GLN A 8 -14.36 -6.27 8.45
C GLN A 8 -13.52 -5.21 7.76
N LEU A 9 -13.36 -4.03 8.36
CA LEU A 9 -12.52 -2.97 7.80
C LEU A 9 -11.06 -3.44 7.68
N LYS A 10 -10.52 -4.10 8.71
CA LYS A 10 -9.16 -4.68 8.63
C LYS A 10 -9.03 -5.69 7.48
N ARG A 11 -10.02 -6.58 7.31
CA ARG A 11 -10.04 -7.56 6.20
C ARG A 11 -10.13 -6.88 4.83
N ALA A 12 -11.03 -5.92 4.65
CA ALA A 12 -11.16 -5.18 3.41
C ALA A 12 -9.87 -4.45 3.04
N MET A 13 -9.21 -3.83 4.02
CA MET A 13 -7.92 -3.17 3.82
C MET A 13 -6.81 -4.14 3.46
N PHE A 14 -6.82 -5.35 4.03
CA PHE A 14 -5.87 -6.40 3.69
C PHE A 14 -6.05 -6.87 2.25
N LEU A 15 -7.30 -7.11 1.82
CA LEU A 15 -7.63 -7.52 0.46
C LEU A 15 -7.27 -6.42 -0.56
N SER A 16 -7.58 -5.16 -0.23
CA SER A 16 -7.17 -4.00 -1.03
C SER A 16 -5.66 -3.90 -1.17
N ALA A 17 -4.88 -4.13 -0.10
CA ALA A 17 -3.42 -4.13 -0.18
C ALA A 17 -2.89 -5.22 -1.11
N PHE A 18 -3.47 -6.42 -1.08
CA PHE A 18 -3.13 -7.50 -2.01
C PHE A 18 -3.43 -7.16 -3.47
N ALA A 19 -4.61 -6.58 -3.76
CA ALA A 19 -4.94 -6.16 -5.11
C ALA A 19 -3.94 -5.12 -5.67
N CYS A 20 -3.51 -4.17 -4.84
CA CYS A 20 -2.52 -3.17 -5.26
C CYS A 20 -1.14 -3.73 -5.50
N MET A 21 -0.73 -4.71 -4.70
CA MET A 21 0.57 -5.37 -4.86
C MET A 21 0.67 -6.06 -6.22
N ASN A 22 -0.45 -6.56 -6.74
CA ASN A 22 -0.53 -7.15 -8.07
C ASN A 22 -0.67 -6.11 -9.19
N ALA A 23 -1.37 -5.00 -8.92
CA ALA A 23 -1.64 -3.96 -9.92
C ALA A 23 -0.48 -2.98 -10.15
N ASP A 24 0.40 -2.78 -9.17
CA ASP A 24 1.45 -1.77 -9.23
C ASP A 24 2.82 -2.30 -8.73
N ALA A 25 3.83 -2.21 -9.60
CA ALA A 25 5.19 -2.64 -9.32
C ALA A 25 5.88 -1.78 -8.23
N ALA A 26 5.49 -0.50 -8.08
CA ALA A 26 6.03 0.35 -7.02
C ALA A 26 5.55 -0.11 -5.64
N SER A 27 4.28 -0.48 -5.52
CA SER A 27 3.68 -1.08 -4.33
C SER A 27 4.36 -2.38 -3.92
N ARG A 28 4.72 -3.24 -4.88
CA ARG A 28 5.50 -4.47 -4.65
C ARG A 28 6.90 -4.19 -4.12
N THR A 29 7.61 -3.25 -4.75
CA THR A 29 8.95 -2.82 -4.32
C THR A 29 8.93 -2.29 -2.89
N TYR A 30 7.89 -1.52 -2.53
CA TYR A 30 7.74 -1.03 -1.16
C TYR A 30 7.52 -2.18 -0.17
N TYR A 31 6.67 -3.16 -0.51
CA TYR A 31 6.46 -4.35 0.30
C TYR A 31 7.75 -5.15 0.50
N ASP A 32 8.53 -5.36 -0.55
CA ASP A 32 9.81 -6.09 -0.49
C ASP A 32 10.84 -5.33 0.36
N ARG A 33 10.89 -3.99 0.27
CA ARG A 33 11.70 -3.17 1.19
C ARG A 33 11.28 -3.33 2.65
N GLN A 34 9.99 -3.49 2.92
CA GLN A 34 9.53 -3.73 4.30
C GLN A 34 9.85 -5.16 4.78
N ARG A 35 9.81 -6.16 3.90
CA ARG A 35 10.29 -7.53 4.16
C ARG A 35 11.80 -7.55 4.46
N ALA A 36 12.60 -6.85 3.66
CA ALA A 36 14.06 -6.76 3.82
C ALA A 36 14.46 -6.12 5.16
N ARG A 37 13.61 -5.25 5.71
CA ARG A 37 13.80 -4.63 7.04
C ARG A 37 13.47 -5.58 8.21
N GLY A 38 13.29 -6.88 7.97
CA GLY A 38 13.02 -7.88 9.00
C GLY A 38 11.60 -7.82 9.58
N LYS A 39 10.67 -7.09 8.94
CA LYS A 39 9.28 -7.00 9.42
C LYS A 39 8.50 -8.25 9.05
N THR A 40 7.60 -8.67 9.94
CA THR A 40 6.72 -9.80 9.64
C THR A 40 5.82 -9.46 8.44
N HIS A 41 5.43 -10.49 7.69
CA HIS A 41 4.52 -10.35 6.54
C HIS A 41 3.28 -9.51 6.87
N THR A 42 2.67 -9.76 8.02
CA THR A 42 1.48 -9.05 8.50
C THR A 42 1.76 -7.57 8.75
N GLN A 43 2.93 -7.21 9.30
CA GLN A 43 3.32 -5.82 9.51
C GLN A 43 3.64 -5.10 8.21
N ALA A 44 4.26 -5.79 7.24
CA ALA A 44 4.53 -5.25 5.92
C ALA A 44 3.23 -4.95 5.17
N LEU A 45 2.26 -5.87 5.21
CA LEU A 45 0.93 -5.66 4.63
C LEU A 45 0.16 -4.54 5.32
N LEU A 46 0.22 -4.44 6.65
CA LEU A 46 -0.46 -3.36 7.37
C LEU A 46 0.11 -1.97 7.01
N ARG A 47 1.43 -1.87 6.83
CA ARG A 47 2.09 -0.65 6.35
C ARG A 47 1.68 -0.31 4.92
N LEU A 48 1.62 -1.31 4.03
CA LEU A 48 1.18 -1.11 2.65
C LEU A 48 -0.28 -0.65 2.59
N ALA A 49 -1.16 -1.29 3.36
CA ALA A 49 -2.57 -0.89 3.47
C ALA A 49 -2.71 0.57 3.93
N ARG A 50 -1.92 0.98 4.93
CA ARG A 50 -1.96 2.37 5.42
C ARG A 50 -1.50 3.37 4.37
N GLN A 51 -0.47 3.04 3.59
CA GLN A 51 -0.03 3.87 2.48
C GLN A 51 -1.13 4.01 1.41
N ARG A 52 -1.84 2.92 1.06
CA ARG A 52 -2.98 3.00 0.14
C ARG A 52 -4.08 3.90 0.64
N ILE A 53 -4.42 3.83 1.92
CA ILE A 53 -5.45 4.69 2.52
C ILE A 53 -5.05 6.16 2.37
N SER A 54 -3.78 6.50 2.63
CA SER A 54 -3.30 7.87 2.45
C SER A 54 -3.39 8.35 1.00
N VAL A 55 -3.09 7.47 0.03
CA VAL A 55 -3.21 7.79 -1.41
C VAL A 55 -4.68 7.98 -1.81
N LEU A 56 -5.56 7.07 -1.40
CA LEU A 56 -7.01 7.19 -1.65
C LEU A 56 -7.60 8.44 -0.98
N PHE A 57 -7.15 8.77 0.22
CA PHE A 57 -7.57 9.98 0.92
C PHE A 57 -7.09 11.24 0.20
N ALA A 58 -5.84 11.26 -0.29
CA ALA A 58 -5.33 12.36 -1.10
C ALA A 58 -6.14 12.52 -2.40
N MET A 59 -6.45 11.41 -3.09
CA MET A 59 -7.28 11.44 -4.31
C MET A 59 -8.68 11.98 -4.05
N LEU A 60 -9.31 11.54 -2.96
CA LEU A 60 -10.63 12.03 -2.60
C LEU A 60 -10.61 13.51 -2.21
N ARG A 61 -9.56 13.96 -1.51
CA ARG A 61 -9.38 15.35 -1.09
C ARG A 61 -9.11 16.26 -2.28
N ASP A 62 -8.25 15.83 -3.20
CA ASP A 62 -7.76 16.66 -4.30
C ASP A 62 -8.66 16.52 -5.55
N GLY A 63 -9.62 15.58 -5.55
CA GLY A 63 -10.53 15.32 -6.67
C GLY A 63 -9.83 14.70 -7.89
N THR A 64 -8.60 14.22 -7.72
CA THR A 64 -7.75 13.70 -8.79
C THR A 64 -7.90 12.21 -8.96
N PHE A 65 -7.78 11.72 -10.20
CA PHE A 65 -7.76 10.30 -10.48
C PHE A 65 -6.49 9.60 -9.98
N TYR A 66 -6.55 8.28 -9.86
CA TYR A 66 -5.38 7.48 -9.52
C TYR A 66 -4.36 7.52 -10.66
N GLU A 67 -3.28 8.26 -10.46
CA GLU A 67 -2.08 8.14 -11.29
C GLU A 67 -1.17 7.07 -10.69
N SER A 68 -0.96 5.99 -11.44
CA SER A 68 0.06 5.00 -11.12
C SER A 68 1.39 5.72 -11.02
N ARG A 69 1.97 5.73 -9.82
CA ARG A 69 3.34 6.21 -9.63
C ARG A 69 4.30 5.16 -10.20
N THR A 70 4.28 5.01 -11.52
CA THR A 70 5.32 4.30 -12.26
C THR A 70 6.61 4.95 -11.79
N PRO A 71 7.56 4.20 -11.21
CA PRO A 71 8.84 4.79 -10.87
C PRO A 71 9.37 5.36 -12.17
N THR A 72 9.49 6.69 -12.24
CA THR A 72 10.13 7.37 -13.35
C THR A 72 11.51 6.74 -13.45
N VAL A 73 11.65 5.82 -14.40
CA VAL A 73 12.96 5.31 -14.79
C VAL A 73 13.57 6.50 -15.51
N THR A 74 14.23 7.35 -14.74
CA THR A 74 15.07 8.40 -15.29
C THR A 74 16.20 7.67 -15.99
N LEU A 75 16.02 7.39 -17.28
CA LEU A 75 17.10 7.01 -18.17
C LEU A 75 17.99 8.25 -18.31
N THR A 76 18.95 8.38 -17.40
CA THR A 76 20.11 9.25 -17.61
C THR A 76 20.89 8.68 -18.79
N ALA A 77 20.84 9.38 -19.92
CA ALA A 77 21.70 9.18 -21.08
C ALA A 77 23.13 9.64 -20.79
#